data_AF-A0A8H8U7V4-F1
#
_entry.id   AF-A0A8H8U7V4-F1
#
_cell.length_a   1.000
_cell.length_b   1.000
_cell.length_c   1.000
_cell.angle_alpha   90.00
_cell.angle_beta   90.00
_cell.angle_gamma   90.00
#
_symmetry.space_group_name_H-M   'P 1'
#
loop_
_entity.id
_entity.type
_entity.pdbx_description
1 polymer ?
#
loop_
_entity_poly.entity_id
_entity_poly.type
_entity_poly.pdbx_seq_one_letter_code
_entity_poly.pdbx_strand_id
1 'polypeptide(L)'
;MQKYLHLIVEEIQSAAEHAVRDMLKTIHTTTHGAPLHATDYMDDGTRIQLKVTIDPSTGGAIFDFTGTGPEAFGNWNAPIAITNSAIIFSLRCLVNTDIPLNQGAIRPITTIIPPNSLLHPSPEAAVCAGNVLTSQRIVDVVFRAFGACAASQGCMNNLTLARTTRRTGGGTTRRYAGVVGRAVVAGHRGRAYQYDEYADYGSGDPGAA
;
A
#
# COMPACT_ATOMS: atom_id res chain seq x y z
N MET A 1 15.49 6.26 -29.47
CA MET A 1 14.62 5.25 -28.80
C MET A 1 14.41 5.58 -27.31
N GLN A 2 15.47 5.72 -26.50
CA GLN A 2 15.36 6.05 -25.05
C GLN A 2 14.51 7.29 -24.74
N LYS A 3 14.74 8.42 -25.44
CA LYS A 3 14.01 9.69 -25.22
C LYS A 3 12.50 9.57 -25.47
N TYR A 4 12.09 8.76 -26.44
CA TYR A 4 10.67 8.52 -26.74
C TYR A 4 10.01 7.67 -25.67
N LEU A 5 10.71 6.66 -25.13
CA LEU A 5 10.20 5.87 -24.01
C LEU A 5 9.97 6.73 -22.76
N HIS A 6 10.92 7.62 -22.44
CA HIS A 6 10.77 8.54 -21.31
C HIS A 6 9.57 9.48 -21.47
N LEU A 7 9.34 10.02 -22.68
CA LEU A 7 8.17 10.84 -22.96
C LEU A 7 6.86 10.05 -22.77
N ILE A 8 6.77 8.83 -23.29
CA ILE A 8 5.57 7.99 -23.14
C ILE A 8 5.29 7.70 -21.66
N VAL A 9 6.32 7.37 -20.87
CA VAL A 9 6.17 7.11 -19.43
C VAL A 9 5.71 8.36 -18.70
N GLU A 10 6.26 9.52 -19.03
CA GLU A 10 5.89 10.79 -18.41
C GLU A 10 4.42 11.14 -18.69
N GLU A 11 3.96 10.97 -19.93
CA GLU A 11 2.58 11.22 -20.32
C GLU A 11 1.60 10.29 -19.60
N ILE A 12 1.96 9.02 -19.45
CA ILE A 12 1.17 8.04 -18.69
C ILE A 12 1.08 8.40 -17.20
N GLN A 13 2.18 8.86 -16.62
CA GLN A 13 2.19 9.31 -15.22
C GLN A 13 1.40 10.62 -15.05
N SER A 14 1.53 11.55 -15.98
CA SER A 14 0.78 12.81 -15.99
C SER A 14 -0.73 12.58 -16.10
N ALA A 15 -1.17 11.62 -16.92
CA ALA A 15 -2.59 11.25 -17.01
C ALA A 15 -3.14 10.71 -15.68
N ALA A 16 -2.36 9.87 -14.98
CA ALA A 16 -2.73 9.36 -13.66
C ALA A 16 -2.79 10.49 -12.62
N GLU A 17 -1.83 11.42 -12.65
CA GLU A 17 -1.81 12.59 -11.77
C GLU A 17 -3.06 13.46 -11.95
N HIS A 18 -3.40 13.81 -13.20
CA HIS A 18 -4.57 14.66 -13.49
C HIS A 18 -5.88 14.01 -13.01
N ALA A 19 -6.06 12.70 -13.27
CA ALA A 19 -7.26 11.99 -12.83
C ALA A 19 -7.42 11.99 -11.31
N VAL A 20 -6.32 11.84 -10.56
CA VAL A 20 -6.34 11.93 -9.09
C VAL A 20 -6.67 13.36 -8.64
N ARG A 21 -6.07 14.39 -9.25
CA ARG A 21 -6.38 15.80 -8.93
C ARG A 21 -7.85 16.13 -9.13
N ASP A 22 -8.45 15.68 -10.24
CA ASP A 22 -9.86 15.93 -10.56
C ASP A 22 -10.81 15.22 -9.59
N MET A 23 -10.48 13.97 -9.23
CA MET A 23 -11.21 13.23 -8.20
C MET A 23 -11.17 13.98 -6.86
N LEU A 24 -9.99 14.43 -6.42
CA LEU A 24 -9.82 15.15 -5.16
C LEU A 24 -10.61 16.46 -5.14
N LYS A 25 -10.60 17.24 -6.23
CA LYS A 25 -11.41 18.46 -6.36
C LYS A 25 -12.91 18.18 -6.26
N THR A 26 -13.36 17.09 -6.86
CA THR A 26 -14.76 16.64 -6.78
C THR A 26 -15.14 16.28 -5.34
N ILE A 27 -14.26 15.57 -4.63
CA ILE A 27 -14.46 15.21 -3.23
C ILE A 27 -14.47 16.45 -2.34
N HIS A 28 -13.55 17.40 -2.54
CA HIS A 28 -13.53 18.67 -1.81
C HIS A 28 -14.86 19.41 -1.97
N THR A 29 -15.40 19.47 -3.18
CA THR A 29 -16.70 20.09 -3.45
C THR A 29 -17.84 19.38 -2.71
N THR A 30 -17.86 18.05 -2.77
CA THR A 30 -18.91 17.21 -2.15
C THR A 30 -18.87 17.25 -0.62
N THR A 31 -17.69 17.45 -0.05
CA THR A 31 -17.48 17.56 1.40
C THR A 31 -17.49 18.99 1.91
N HIS A 32 -17.78 19.97 1.04
CA HIS A 32 -17.75 21.40 1.35
C HIS A 32 -16.43 21.86 1.98
N GLY A 33 -15.32 21.24 1.54
CA GLY A 33 -13.98 21.52 2.02
C GLY A 33 -13.64 20.98 3.41
N ALA A 34 -14.53 20.19 4.03
CA ALA A 34 -14.25 19.52 5.28
C ALA A 34 -13.12 18.49 5.12
N PRO A 35 -12.11 18.45 6.02
CA PRO A 35 -11.09 17.41 5.99
C PRO A 35 -11.68 16.02 6.16
N LEU A 36 -11.16 15.06 5.41
CA LEU A 36 -11.49 13.64 5.58
C LEU A 36 -10.70 13.08 6.75
N HIS A 37 -11.28 12.13 7.48
CA HIS A 37 -10.56 11.45 8.55
C HIS A 37 -11.07 10.02 8.73
N ALA A 38 -10.17 9.14 9.13
CA ALA A 38 -10.50 7.81 9.60
C ALA A 38 -9.46 7.31 10.58
N THR A 39 -9.87 6.37 11.42
CA THR A 39 -8.99 5.67 12.35
C THR A 39 -9.41 4.21 12.38
N ASP A 40 -8.42 3.33 12.34
CA ASP A 40 -8.60 1.91 12.55
C ASP A 40 -7.44 1.40 13.43
N TYR A 41 -7.51 0.16 13.86
CA TYR A 41 -6.59 -0.43 14.83
C TYR A 41 -6.11 -1.78 14.33
N MET A 42 -4.83 -2.05 14.55
CA MET A 42 -4.30 -3.41 14.46
C MET A 42 -4.86 -4.27 15.61
N ASP A 43 -4.75 -5.58 15.50
CA ASP A 43 -5.33 -6.52 16.49
C ASP A 43 -4.73 -6.36 17.90
N ASP A 44 -3.51 -5.82 18.00
CA ASP A 44 -2.84 -5.49 19.26
C ASP A 44 -3.29 -4.13 19.84
N GLY A 45 -4.20 -3.43 19.18
CA GLY A 45 -4.67 -2.09 19.55
C GLY A 45 -3.80 -0.94 19.02
N THR A 46 -2.75 -1.21 18.23
CA THR A 46 -1.94 -0.16 17.62
C THR A 46 -2.77 0.64 16.62
N ARG A 47 -2.84 1.96 16.81
CA ARG A 47 -3.66 2.86 16.00
C ARG A 47 -3.04 3.13 14.63
N ILE A 48 -3.85 3.14 13.58
CA ILE A 48 -3.56 3.78 12.30
C ILE A 48 -4.58 4.90 12.09
N GLN A 49 -4.09 6.14 12.00
CA GLN A 49 -4.91 7.33 11.88
C GLN A 49 -4.57 8.05 10.58
N LEU A 50 -5.58 8.51 9.86
CA LEU A 50 -5.41 9.30 8.65
C LEU A 50 -6.30 10.54 8.72
N LYS A 51 -5.72 11.69 8.39
CA LYS A 51 -6.43 12.91 8.03
C LYS A 51 -6.03 13.32 6.62
N VAL A 52 -7.01 13.64 5.77
CA VAL A 52 -6.75 14.14 4.41
C VAL A 52 -7.27 15.55 4.26
N THR A 53 -6.38 16.45 3.84
CA THR A 53 -6.73 17.84 3.51
C THR A 53 -6.48 18.08 2.02
N ILE A 54 -7.47 18.61 1.32
CA ILE A 54 -7.44 18.79 -0.14
C ILE A 54 -7.40 20.28 -0.47
N ASP A 55 -6.44 20.68 -1.31
CA ASP A 55 -6.39 22.01 -1.90
C ASP A 55 -7.27 22.05 -3.18
N PRO A 56 -8.37 22.83 -3.18
CA PRO A 56 -9.28 22.87 -4.33
C PRO A 56 -8.66 23.54 -5.57
N SER A 57 -7.64 24.39 -5.40
CA SER A 57 -7.03 25.12 -6.51
C SER A 57 -6.14 24.20 -7.35
N THR A 58 -5.24 23.47 -6.70
CA THR A 58 -4.28 22.58 -7.35
C THR A 58 -4.80 21.15 -7.50
N GLY A 59 -5.77 20.72 -6.69
CA GLY A 59 -6.13 19.31 -6.56
C GLY A 59 -5.05 18.48 -5.85
N GLY A 60 -4.11 19.13 -5.16
CA GLY A 60 -3.17 18.46 -4.28
C GLY A 60 -3.84 18.06 -2.96
N ALA A 61 -3.29 17.05 -2.29
CA ALA A 61 -3.77 16.63 -0.97
C ALA A 61 -2.64 16.27 -0.01
N ILE A 62 -2.86 16.54 1.26
CA ILE A 62 -1.98 16.11 2.35
C ILE A 62 -2.62 14.90 3.01
N PHE A 63 -1.92 13.77 3.00
CA PHE A 63 -2.27 12.55 3.71
C PHE A 63 -1.44 12.52 5.00
N ASP A 64 -2.07 12.91 6.10
CA ASP A 64 -1.43 13.05 7.40
C ASP A 64 -1.75 11.86 8.30
N PHE A 65 -0.72 11.06 8.57
CA PHE A 65 -0.77 9.90 9.45
C PHE A 65 -0.33 10.20 10.89
N THR A 66 -0.20 11.48 11.26
CA THR A 66 0.07 11.90 12.63
C THR A 66 -0.97 11.30 13.58
N GLY A 67 -0.49 10.71 14.68
CA GLY A 67 -1.32 9.98 15.64
C GLY A 67 -1.39 8.46 15.39
N THR A 68 -0.76 7.96 14.34
CA THR A 68 -0.46 6.51 14.19
C THR A 68 0.45 6.07 15.35
N GLY A 69 0.16 4.90 15.91
CA GLY A 69 0.87 4.32 17.05
C GLY A 69 2.33 3.96 16.74
N PRO A 70 3.09 3.61 17.80
CA PRO A 70 4.51 3.30 17.68
C PRO A 70 4.73 2.07 16.79
N GLU A 71 5.98 1.88 16.35
CA GLU A 71 6.39 0.61 15.76
C GLU A 71 6.12 -0.57 16.70
N ALA A 72 5.78 -1.71 16.11
CA ALA A 72 5.47 -2.93 16.81
C ALA A 72 6.73 -3.75 17.08
N PHE A 73 6.73 -4.48 18.20
CA PHE A 73 7.75 -5.50 18.50
C PHE A 73 7.63 -6.74 17.58
N GLY A 74 6.58 -6.81 16.76
CA GLY A 74 6.35 -7.85 15.76
C GLY A 74 6.88 -7.50 14.37
N ASN A 75 6.46 -8.28 13.36
CA ASN A 75 6.93 -8.15 11.97
C ASN A 75 5.94 -7.44 11.04
N TRP A 76 4.88 -6.83 11.58
CA TRP A 76 3.87 -6.10 10.81
C TRP A 76 4.19 -4.61 10.62
N ASN A 77 5.39 -4.15 10.96
CA ASN A 77 5.82 -2.79 10.65
C ASN A 77 5.87 -2.55 9.14
N ALA A 78 5.32 -1.43 8.67
CA ALA A 78 5.26 -1.07 7.27
C ALA A 78 6.23 0.07 6.96
N PRO A 79 7.29 -0.16 6.17
CA PRO A 79 8.14 0.91 5.65
C PRO A 79 7.32 1.94 4.84
N ILE A 80 7.82 3.17 4.74
CA ILE A 80 7.17 4.27 3.99
C ILE A 80 6.77 3.84 2.57
N ALA A 81 7.60 3.04 1.90
CA ALA A 81 7.32 2.53 0.55
C ALA A 81 6.05 1.66 0.48
N ILE A 82 5.76 0.89 1.54
CA ILE A 82 4.53 0.09 1.66
C ILE A 82 3.33 1.01 1.87
N THR A 83 3.46 2.01 2.75
CA THR A 83 2.41 3.03 2.97
C THR A 83 2.07 3.77 1.68
N ASN A 84 3.07 4.22 0.92
CA ASN A 84 2.87 4.89 -0.36
C ASN A 84 2.23 3.95 -1.41
N SER A 85 2.63 2.68 -1.46
CA SER A 85 2.00 1.70 -2.34
C SER A 85 0.52 1.48 -2.02
N ALA A 86 0.17 1.40 -0.73
CA ALA A 86 -1.22 1.29 -0.28
C ALA A 86 -2.04 2.54 -0.66
N ILE A 87 -1.46 3.74 -0.56
CA ILE A 87 -2.09 5.00 -1.02
C ILE A 87 -2.32 4.96 -2.53
N ILE A 88 -1.30 4.61 -3.33
CA ILE A 88 -1.41 4.52 -4.80
C ILE A 88 -2.51 3.54 -5.21
N PHE A 89 -2.53 2.35 -4.59
CA PHE A 89 -3.58 1.36 -4.82
C PHE A 89 -4.96 1.91 -4.48
N SER A 90 -5.09 2.53 -3.31
CA SER A 90 -6.36 3.10 -2.86
C SER A 90 -6.88 4.18 -3.81
N LEU A 91 -6.02 5.12 -4.20
CA LEU A 91 -6.36 6.17 -5.16
C LEU A 91 -6.80 5.58 -6.50
N ARG A 92 -6.10 4.58 -7.02
CA ARG A 92 -6.52 3.90 -8.26
C ARG A 92 -7.92 3.30 -8.14
N CYS A 93 -8.25 2.68 -7.01
CA CYS A 93 -9.58 2.10 -6.79
C CYS A 93 -10.69 3.17 -6.63
N LEU A 94 -10.34 4.36 -6.13
CA LEU A 94 -11.28 5.46 -5.92
C LEU A 94 -11.51 6.28 -7.19
N VAL A 95 -10.50 6.40 -8.06
CA VAL A 95 -10.61 7.10 -9.33
C VAL A 95 -11.56 6.35 -10.26
N ASN A 96 -12.64 7.01 -10.69
CA ASN A 96 -13.67 6.43 -11.56
C ASN A 96 -13.29 6.48 -13.06
N THR A 97 -11.99 6.40 -13.36
CA THR A 97 -11.41 6.40 -14.70
C THR A 97 -10.37 5.30 -14.73
N ASP A 98 -10.24 4.60 -15.86
CA ASP A 98 -9.20 3.60 -16.02
C ASP A 98 -7.83 4.28 -16.12
N ILE A 99 -7.17 4.42 -14.97
CA ILE A 99 -5.80 4.90 -14.89
C ILE A 99 -4.84 3.74 -14.58
N PRO A 100 -3.68 3.68 -15.26
CA PRO A 100 -2.67 2.69 -14.94
C PRO A 100 -2.12 2.94 -13.53
N LEU A 101 -1.86 1.85 -12.79
CA LEU A 101 -1.22 1.89 -11.47
C LEU A 101 0.24 2.33 -11.65
N ASN A 102 0.57 3.59 -11.34
CA ASN A 102 1.93 4.11 -11.45
C ASN A 102 2.20 5.27 -10.47
N GLN A 103 3.47 5.72 -10.42
CA GLN A 103 3.91 6.80 -9.53
C GLN A 103 3.26 8.16 -9.80
N GLY A 104 2.67 8.38 -10.97
CA GLY A 104 1.89 9.56 -11.28
C GLY A 104 0.72 9.77 -10.32
N ALA A 105 0.09 8.68 -9.86
CA ALA A 105 -1.06 8.76 -8.96
C ALA A 105 -0.75 9.36 -7.58
N ILE A 106 0.51 9.27 -7.10
CA ILE A 106 0.92 9.84 -5.81
C ILE A 106 1.60 11.21 -5.95
N ARG A 107 1.95 11.66 -7.16
CA ARG A 107 2.55 13.00 -7.39
C ARG A 107 1.77 14.16 -6.76
N PRO A 108 0.42 14.20 -6.76
CA PRO A 108 -0.32 15.31 -6.14
C PRO A 108 -0.44 15.17 -4.61
N ILE A 109 0.16 14.13 -4.01
CA ILE A 109 -0.03 13.75 -2.61
C ILE A 109 1.24 14.03 -1.81
N THR A 110 1.09 14.79 -0.73
CA THR A 110 2.10 14.93 0.30
C THR A 110 1.77 14.00 1.46
N THR A 111 2.63 13.03 1.75
CA THR A 111 2.43 12.09 2.87
C THR A 111 3.22 12.54 4.10
N ILE A 112 2.55 12.70 5.23
CA ILE A 112 3.17 12.98 6.53
C ILE A 112 3.04 11.72 7.39
N ILE A 113 4.17 11.16 7.85
CA ILE A 113 4.19 9.96 8.69
C ILE A 113 5.12 10.21 9.88
N PRO A 114 4.66 10.02 11.14
CA PRO A 114 5.50 10.22 12.31
C PRO A 114 6.65 9.19 12.31
N PRO A 115 7.91 9.58 12.59
CA PRO A 115 9.03 8.64 12.69
C PRO A 115 8.86 7.70 13.90
N ASN A 116 9.50 6.53 13.85
CA ASN A 116 9.40 5.47 14.87
C ASN A 116 7.94 5.02 15.12
N SER A 117 7.13 5.03 14.06
CA SER A 117 5.74 4.59 14.08
C SER A 117 5.56 3.32 13.28
N LEU A 118 4.39 2.71 13.40
CA LEU A 118 4.04 1.51 12.64
C LEU A 118 4.24 1.68 11.11
N LEU A 119 4.08 2.91 10.60
CA LEU A 119 4.14 3.25 9.17
C LEU A 119 5.46 3.90 8.72
N HIS A 120 6.35 4.16 9.68
CA HIS A 120 7.72 4.65 9.47
C HIS A 120 8.59 4.09 10.61
N PRO A 121 8.84 2.77 10.58
CA PRO A 121 9.59 2.11 11.63
C PRO A 121 11.07 2.47 11.57
N SER A 122 11.75 2.27 12.70
CA SER A 122 13.18 2.32 12.84
C SER A 122 13.87 1.24 11.98
N PRO A 123 15.15 1.44 11.60
CA PRO A 123 15.93 0.45 10.86
C PRO A 123 16.04 -0.92 11.55
N GLU A 124 15.86 -0.97 12.87
CA GLU A 124 15.98 -2.16 13.70
C GLU A 124 14.69 -3.00 13.75
N ALA A 125 13.55 -2.42 13.37
CA ALA A 125 12.27 -3.10 13.44
C ALA A 125 12.11 -4.18 12.35
N ALA A 126 11.42 -5.26 12.69
CA ALA A 126 11.11 -6.30 11.73
C ALA A 126 10.00 -5.85 10.77
N VAL A 127 10.28 -5.91 9.46
CA VAL A 127 9.37 -5.44 8.40
C VAL A 127 8.97 -6.52 7.39
N CYS A 128 9.44 -7.76 7.53
CA CYS A 128 9.20 -8.82 6.54
C CYS A 128 7.96 -9.66 6.89
N ALA A 129 7.20 -10.05 5.84
CA ALA A 129 6.05 -10.95 5.86
C ALA A 129 4.78 -10.45 6.59
N GLY A 130 4.89 -9.71 7.69
CA GLY A 130 3.73 -9.19 8.43
C GLY A 130 3.19 -7.86 7.89
N ASN A 131 4.02 -7.09 7.17
CA ASN A 131 3.69 -5.74 6.70
C ASN A 131 2.46 -5.67 5.76
N VAL A 132 2.13 -6.79 5.14
CA VAL A 132 0.96 -7.00 4.28
C VAL A 132 -0.37 -6.86 5.04
N LEU A 133 -0.39 -7.19 6.34
CA LEU A 133 -1.55 -6.96 7.19
C LEU A 133 -1.76 -5.46 7.42
N THR A 134 -0.67 -4.76 7.70
CA THR A 134 -0.67 -3.32 7.91
C THR A 134 -1.01 -2.56 6.64
N SER A 135 -0.49 -2.98 5.48
CA SER A 135 -0.83 -2.35 4.19
C SER A 135 -2.32 -2.48 3.87
N GLN A 136 -2.92 -3.64 4.14
CA GLN A 136 -4.37 -3.83 4.01
C GLN A 136 -5.15 -2.90 4.96
N ARG A 137 -4.68 -2.74 6.20
CA ARG A 137 -5.32 -1.82 7.16
C ARG A 137 -5.19 -0.35 6.76
N ILE A 138 -4.07 0.04 6.13
CA ILE A 138 -3.92 1.38 5.53
C ILE A 138 -4.96 1.59 4.44
N VAL A 139 -5.16 0.62 3.53
CA VAL A 139 -6.20 0.68 2.48
C VAL A 139 -7.59 0.88 3.10
N ASP A 140 -7.92 0.13 4.15
CA ASP A 140 -9.20 0.27 4.84
C ASP A 140 -9.37 1.67 5.45
N VAL A 141 -8.34 2.21 6.10
CA VAL A 141 -8.35 3.56 6.66
C VAL A 141 -8.53 4.62 5.56
N VAL A 142 -7.84 4.49 4.42
CA VAL A 142 -8.03 5.39 3.27
C VAL A 142 -9.45 5.29 2.74
N PHE A 143 -9.97 4.09 2.49
CA PHE A 143 -11.34 3.92 1.98
C PHE A 143 -12.40 4.46 2.95
N ARG A 144 -12.25 4.20 4.25
CA ARG A 144 -13.12 4.79 5.29
C ARG A 144 -13.10 6.32 5.25
N ALA A 145 -11.92 6.94 5.15
CA ALA A 145 -11.80 8.40 5.10
C ALA A 145 -12.51 8.99 3.87
N PHE A 146 -12.47 8.28 2.75
CA PHE A 146 -13.12 8.67 1.49
C PHE A 146 -14.58 8.22 1.39
N GLY A 147 -15.16 7.61 2.44
CA GLY A 147 -16.54 7.14 2.45
C GLY A 147 -16.83 5.97 1.49
N ALA A 148 -15.79 5.26 1.05
CA ALA A 148 -15.93 4.04 0.26
C ALA A 148 -16.18 2.81 1.15
N CYS A 149 -16.64 1.72 0.55
CA CYS A 149 -16.72 0.44 1.26
C CYS A 149 -15.31 0.02 1.68
N ALA A 150 -15.15 -0.39 2.94
CA ALA A 150 -13.87 -0.67 3.56
C ALA A 150 -14.03 -1.77 4.60
N ALA A 151 -12.92 -2.38 5.04
CA ALA A 151 -12.88 -3.39 6.09
C ALA A 151 -13.81 -4.59 5.83
N SER A 152 -13.96 -5.01 4.57
CA SER A 152 -14.80 -6.16 4.22
C SER A 152 -14.20 -7.47 4.73
N GLN A 153 -12.91 -7.73 4.48
CA GLN A 153 -12.18 -8.84 5.07
C GLN A 153 -11.15 -8.36 6.09
N GLY A 154 -10.58 -7.15 5.90
CA GLY A 154 -9.78 -6.43 6.90
C GLY A 154 -8.40 -7.03 7.20
N CYS A 155 -7.96 -8.02 6.42
CA CYS A 155 -6.76 -8.80 6.64
C CYS A 155 -6.15 -9.26 5.28
N MET A 156 -4.92 -9.76 5.30
CA MET A 156 -4.26 -10.37 4.15
C MET A 156 -4.01 -11.83 4.50
N ASN A 157 -4.57 -12.76 3.72
CA ASN A 157 -4.36 -14.19 3.96
C ASN A 157 -3.20 -14.68 3.09
N ASN A 158 -2.10 -15.05 3.73
CA ASN A 158 -0.92 -15.58 3.04
C ASN A 158 -0.74 -17.07 3.32
N LEU A 159 -0.54 -17.85 2.26
CA LEU A 159 -0.12 -19.24 2.33
C LEU A 159 1.33 -19.34 1.84
N THR A 160 2.23 -19.67 2.76
CA THR A 160 3.64 -19.91 2.44
C THR A 160 3.93 -21.40 2.39
N LEU A 161 4.42 -21.88 1.26
CA LEU A 161 4.83 -23.27 1.06
C LEU A 161 6.35 -23.34 0.88
N ALA A 162 7.00 -24.16 1.69
CA ALA A 162 8.44 -24.40 1.59
C ALA A 162 8.73 -25.88 1.33
N ARG A 163 9.66 -26.16 0.41
CA ARG A 163 10.16 -27.51 0.12
C ARG A 163 11.66 -27.56 0.31
N THR A 164 12.13 -28.48 1.15
CA THR A 164 13.54 -28.81 1.27
C THR A 164 13.82 -30.04 0.43
N THR A 165 14.72 -29.93 -0.56
CA THR A 165 15.22 -31.11 -1.28
C THR A 165 16.63 -31.43 -0.76
N ARG A 166 16.78 -32.62 -0.15
CA ARG A 166 18.10 -33.18 0.14
C ARG A 166 18.50 -34.06 -1.04
N ARG A 167 19.64 -33.77 -1.67
CA ARG A 167 20.28 -34.71 -2.59
C ARG A 167 20.90 -35.84 -1.76
N THR A 168 20.45 -37.08 -1.95
CA THR A 168 21.15 -38.25 -1.42
C THR A 168 22.54 -38.33 -2.06
N GLY A 169 23.61 -38.37 -1.24
CA GLY A 169 25.00 -38.45 -1.73
C GLY A 169 25.89 -37.21 -1.47
N GLY A 170 25.73 -36.52 -0.34
CA GLY A 170 26.70 -35.49 0.11
C GLY A 170 26.68 -34.15 -0.64
N GLY A 171 25.65 -33.86 -1.45
CA GLY A 171 25.51 -32.60 -2.19
C GLY A 171 24.50 -31.62 -1.59
N THR A 172 24.74 -30.33 -1.84
CA THR A 172 24.05 -29.11 -1.36
C THR A 172 22.53 -29.26 -1.17
N THR A 173 22.02 -28.80 -0.04
CA THR A 173 20.57 -28.70 0.24
C THR A 173 20.00 -27.47 -0.47
N ARG A 174 18.99 -27.63 -1.34
CA ARG A 174 18.23 -26.49 -1.90
C ARG A 174 16.93 -26.31 -1.13
N ARG A 175 16.60 -25.07 -0.78
CA ARG A 175 15.35 -24.68 -0.11
C ARG A 175 14.57 -23.78 -1.04
N TYR A 176 13.38 -24.20 -1.44
CA TYR A 176 12.46 -23.38 -2.21
C TYR A 176 11.35 -22.91 -1.27
N ALA A 177 11.03 -21.63 -1.27
CA ALA A 177 9.90 -21.06 -0.53
C ALA A 177 9.10 -20.14 -1.45
N GLY A 178 7.85 -20.51 -1.70
CA GLY A 178 6.88 -19.69 -2.43
C GLY A 178 5.82 -19.16 -1.48
N VAL A 179 5.45 -17.89 -1.65
CA VAL A 179 4.34 -17.25 -0.94
C VAL A 179 3.23 -16.96 -1.94
N VAL A 180 2.01 -17.39 -1.63
CA VAL A 180 0.79 -16.98 -2.32
C VAL A 180 -0.05 -16.20 -1.32
N GLY A 181 -0.17 -14.89 -1.52
CA GLY A 181 -1.00 -14.00 -0.71
C GLY A 181 -2.25 -13.55 -1.45
N ARG A 182 -3.39 -13.44 -0.75
CA ARG A 182 -4.64 -12.91 -1.29
C ARG A 182 -5.24 -11.85 -0.38
N ALA A 183 -5.46 -10.66 -0.94
CA ALA A 183 -6.34 -9.62 -0.39
C ALA A 183 -7.62 -9.53 -1.20
N VAL A 184 -8.76 -9.40 -0.52
CA VAL A 184 -10.06 -9.12 -1.13
C VAL A 184 -10.57 -7.80 -0.56
N VAL A 185 -10.70 -6.79 -1.41
CA VAL A 185 -11.25 -5.49 -1.02
C VAL A 185 -12.55 -5.24 -1.78
N ALA A 186 -13.65 -5.02 -1.05
CA ALA A 186 -14.89 -4.57 -1.66
C ALA A 186 -14.77 -3.08 -1.98
N GLY A 187 -14.73 -2.72 -3.26
CA GLY A 187 -14.63 -1.34 -3.75
C GLY A 187 -15.98 -0.62 -3.83
N HIS A 188 -15.91 0.67 -4.18
CA HIS A 188 -17.08 1.53 -4.35
C HIS A 188 -18.05 0.97 -5.41
N ARG A 189 -19.36 1.01 -5.13
CA ARG A 189 -20.46 0.46 -5.97
C ARG A 189 -20.46 -1.07 -6.19
N GLY A 190 -19.89 -1.85 -5.26
CA GLY A 190 -20.04 -3.31 -5.26
C GLY A 190 -19.07 -4.06 -6.19
N ARG A 191 -18.03 -3.40 -6.70
CA ARG A 191 -16.92 -4.07 -7.40
C ARG A 191 -15.89 -4.58 -6.41
N ALA A 192 -15.62 -5.88 -6.39
CA ALA A 192 -14.49 -6.41 -5.63
C ALA A 192 -13.18 -6.16 -6.41
N TYR A 193 -12.18 -5.57 -5.75
CA TYR A 193 -10.81 -5.50 -6.24
C TYR A 193 -10.01 -6.60 -5.52
N GLN A 194 -9.40 -7.48 -6.31
CA GLN A 194 -8.55 -8.55 -5.82
C GLN A 194 -7.09 -8.19 -6.10
N TYR A 195 -6.24 -8.39 -5.10
CA TYR A 195 -4.79 -8.31 -5.25
C TYR A 195 -4.18 -9.63 -4.81
N ASP A 196 -3.43 -10.26 -5.71
CA ASP A 196 -2.70 -11.48 -5.45
C ASP A 196 -1.20 -11.13 -5.46
N GLU A 197 -0.52 -11.39 -4.35
CA GLU A 197 0.95 -11.29 -4.29
C GLU A 197 1.56 -12.67 -4.45
N TYR A 198 2.46 -12.82 -5.42
CA TYR A 198 3.28 -14.02 -5.60
C TYR A 198 4.74 -13.64 -5.45
N ALA A 199 5.42 -14.24 -4.46
CA ALA A 199 6.85 -14.10 -4.27
C ALA A 199 7.50 -15.49 -4.27
N ASP A 200 8.43 -15.72 -5.19
CA ASP A 200 9.33 -16.88 -5.17
C ASP A 200 10.67 -16.45 -4.57
N TYR A 201 10.94 -16.89 -3.35
CA TYR A 201 12.23 -16.70 -2.72
C TYR A 201 13.14 -17.85 -3.14
N GLY A 202 13.74 -17.72 -4.32
CA GLY A 202 14.77 -18.65 -4.79
C GLY A 202 15.97 -18.62 -3.84
N SER A 203 16.37 -19.78 -3.29
CA SER A 203 17.62 -19.87 -2.54
C SER A 203 18.81 -19.65 -3.47
N GLY A 204 19.48 -18.51 -3.34
CA GLY A 204 20.87 -18.37 -3.79
C GLY A 204 21.76 -19.36 -3.05
N ASP A 205 22.77 -19.90 -3.75
CA ASP A 205 23.76 -20.81 -3.18
C ASP A 205 24.55 -20.08 -2.06
N PRO A 206 24.55 -20.55 -0.81
CA PRO A 206 25.35 -19.94 0.25
C PRO A 206 26.87 -20.05 0.02
N GLY A 207 27.31 -20.74 -1.04
CA GLY A 207 28.72 -21.02 -1.35
C GLY A 207 29.39 -20.15 -2.42
N ALA A 208 28.78 -19.05 -2.86
CA ALA A 208 29.42 -18.13 -3.84
C ALA A 208 29.94 -16.85 -3.16
N ALA A 209 31.04 -16.99 -2.42
CA ALA A 209 31.95 -15.91 -2.03
C ALA A 209 33.39 -16.40 -2.25
#